data_AF-A0A2P8W502-F1
#
_entry.id   AF-A0A2P8W502-F1
#
_cell.length_a   1.000
_cell.length_b   1.000
_cell.length_c   1.000
_cell.angle_alpha   90.00
_cell.angle_beta   90.00
_cell.angle_gamma   90.00
#
_symmetry.space_group_name_H-M   'P 1'
#
loop_
_entity.id
_entity.type
_entity.pdbx_description
1 polymer ?
#
loop_
_entity_poly.entity_id
_entity_poly.type
_entity_poly.pdbx_seq_one_letter_code
_entity_poly.pdbx_strand_id
1 'polypeptide(L)'
;MMSNRQFNVPLKRLPQTAGVVAFIVAASVLPACTTEGTEPITEEPVSTETVEAENAQVGEITDALERYEGTLVTVREEISDVVGEYAFLLDEDDFFGGEELLVINASGTPIEIPADPGVAVQVTGVVRELMIADINEEFDVDLDPDLFVDYEQQPVIVAESAALSPDPAEAASDPEQYYGQRLAIVGDIETTLSSNSFLLDEDAFFGGEDLLVISPDGTVSTNADDEVAITGVLRPYIAADFEQEYELGWDLDFQEQIEAEYNQEPVFVADSIYPADDE
;
A
#
# COMPACT_ATOMS: atom_id res chain seq x y z
N MET A 1 -12.27 -23.17 52.68
CA MET A 1 -12.46 -24.62 52.50
C MET A 1 -13.28 -24.84 51.24
N MET A 2 -12.65 -25.20 50.12
CA MET A 2 -13.34 -25.87 49.00
C MET A 2 -12.30 -26.56 48.12
N SER A 3 -12.71 -27.72 47.63
CA SER A 3 -11.89 -28.85 47.22
C SER A 3 -11.09 -28.66 45.93
N ASN A 4 -9.87 -29.17 46.01
CA ASN A 4 -8.96 -29.62 44.97
C ASN A 4 -9.63 -30.61 43.97
N ARG A 5 -9.27 -30.52 42.67
CA ARG A 5 -9.22 -31.65 41.72
C ARG A 5 -8.37 -31.28 40.50
N GLN A 6 -7.10 -31.69 40.56
CA GLN A 6 -6.18 -31.74 39.41
C GLN A 6 -6.52 -32.94 38.53
N PHE A 7 -6.60 -32.72 37.21
CA PHE A 7 -6.63 -33.79 36.20
C PHE A 7 -5.23 -33.94 35.61
N ASN A 8 -4.61 -35.09 35.88
CA ASN A 8 -3.33 -35.50 35.30
C ASN A 8 -3.63 -36.51 34.18
N VAL A 9 -3.21 -36.23 32.95
CA VAL A 9 -3.30 -37.16 31.81
C VAL A 9 -1.90 -37.66 31.46
N PRO A 10 -1.63 -38.98 31.43
CA PRO A 10 -0.31 -39.49 31.07
C PRO A 10 -0.18 -39.69 29.55
N LEU A 11 0.79 -39.02 28.92
CA LEU A 11 1.24 -39.35 27.56
C LEU A 11 2.08 -40.64 27.59
N LYS A 12 1.58 -41.69 26.94
CA LYS A 12 2.34 -42.92 26.63
C LYS A 12 3.11 -42.73 25.32
N ARG A 13 4.43 -42.87 25.40
CA ARG A 13 5.33 -43.05 24.25
C ARG A 13 5.14 -44.44 23.63
N LEU A 14 5.14 -44.52 22.31
CA LEU A 14 5.26 -45.77 21.55
C LEU A 14 6.44 -45.68 20.57
N PRO A 15 7.18 -46.79 20.34
CA PRO A 15 8.52 -46.77 19.77
C PRO A 15 8.57 -46.96 18.25
N GLN A 16 9.68 -46.53 17.67
CA GLN A 16 10.11 -46.84 16.31
C GLN A 16 10.51 -48.32 16.18
N THR A 17 10.05 -48.98 15.12
CA THR A 17 10.66 -50.21 14.60
C THR A 17 10.64 -50.20 13.08
N ALA A 18 11.82 -50.37 12.48
CA ALA A 18 12.02 -50.69 11.07
C ALA A 18 11.66 -52.16 10.79
N GLY A 19 11.19 -52.46 9.57
CA GLY A 19 10.95 -53.84 9.11
C GLY A 19 10.57 -53.92 7.63
N VAL A 20 11.48 -54.46 6.82
CA VAL A 20 11.34 -54.88 5.42
C VAL A 20 10.54 -56.20 5.33
N VAL A 21 9.87 -56.46 4.18
CA VAL A 21 9.51 -57.77 3.53
C VAL A 21 8.19 -57.55 2.74
N ALA A 22 8.17 -57.42 1.40
CA ALA A 22 8.32 -58.39 0.31
C ALA A 22 7.07 -59.24 -0.05
N PHE A 23 6.79 -59.29 -1.36
CA PHE A 23 6.01 -60.27 -2.16
C PHE A 23 4.46 -60.22 -2.15
N ILE A 24 3.84 -60.02 -3.33
CA ILE A 24 3.25 -61.08 -4.18
C ILE A 24 2.72 -60.48 -5.51
N VAL A 25 3.10 -61.15 -6.59
CA VAL A 25 2.66 -60.97 -7.98
C VAL A 25 1.22 -61.43 -8.15
N ALA A 26 0.38 -60.62 -8.80
CA ALA A 26 -0.85 -61.08 -9.44
C ALA A 26 -0.87 -60.57 -10.89
N ALA A 27 -0.65 -61.49 -11.82
CA ALA A 27 -0.81 -61.27 -13.24
C ALA A 27 -2.29 -61.42 -13.61
N SER A 28 -2.90 -60.34 -14.08
CA SER A 28 -4.20 -60.35 -14.76
C SER A 28 -4.03 -59.76 -16.15
N VAL A 29 -4.11 -60.64 -17.14
CA VAL A 29 -4.16 -60.32 -18.57
C VAL A 29 -5.55 -59.79 -18.87
N LEU A 30 -5.65 -58.56 -19.39
CA LEU A 30 -6.84 -58.07 -20.07
C LEU A 30 -6.45 -57.43 -21.42
N PRO A 31 -7.33 -57.57 -22.42
CA PRO A 31 -7.05 -57.28 -23.82
C PRO A 31 -7.01 -55.77 -24.11
N ALA A 32 -6.24 -55.43 -25.14
CA ALA A 32 -6.07 -54.10 -25.69
C ALA A 32 -7.40 -53.42 -26.05
N CYS A 33 -7.68 -52.30 -25.39
CA CYS A 33 -8.44 -51.21 -25.99
C CYS A 33 -7.44 -50.17 -26.50
N THR A 34 -7.35 -50.08 -27.83
CA THR A 34 -6.76 -48.94 -28.51
C THR A 34 -7.68 -47.75 -28.29
N THR A 35 -7.17 -46.70 -27.64
CA THR A 35 -7.82 -45.40 -27.55
C THR A 35 -6.70 -44.38 -27.59
N GLU A 36 -6.86 -43.44 -28.51
CA GLU A 36 -5.90 -42.45 -28.95
C GLU A 36 -5.33 -41.63 -27.78
N GLY A 37 -4.06 -41.24 -27.96
CA GLY A 37 -3.26 -40.53 -26.96
C GLY A 37 -3.99 -39.35 -26.35
N THR A 38 -4.09 -39.37 -25.04
CA THR A 38 -4.23 -38.17 -24.23
C THR A 38 -2.93 -38.08 -23.44
N GLU A 39 -2.09 -37.15 -23.85
CA GLU A 39 -0.91 -36.75 -23.08
C GLU A 39 -1.38 -36.24 -21.71
N PRO A 40 -0.62 -36.47 -20.63
CA PRO A 40 -0.92 -35.81 -19.37
C PRO A 40 -0.86 -34.31 -19.62
N ILE A 41 -1.99 -33.64 -19.42
CA ILE A 41 -2.06 -32.18 -19.36
C ILE A 41 -1.23 -31.82 -18.12
N THR A 42 0.02 -31.44 -18.35
CA THR A 42 0.78 -30.65 -17.39
C THR A 42 -0.01 -29.37 -17.23
N GLU A 43 -0.71 -29.22 -16.12
CA GLU A 43 -1.22 -27.92 -15.70
C GLU A 43 0.03 -27.06 -15.45
N GLU A 44 0.41 -26.28 -16.46
CA GLU A 44 1.37 -25.21 -16.25
C GLU A 44 0.77 -24.29 -15.19
N PRO A 45 1.53 -23.90 -14.15
CA PRO A 45 1.03 -22.91 -13.22
C PRO A 45 0.68 -21.68 -14.05
N VAL A 46 -0.59 -21.27 -13.99
CA VAL A 46 -1.02 -19.96 -14.46
C VAL A 46 -0.16 -18.97 -13.69
N SER A 47 0.80 -18.36 -14.38
CA SER A 47 1.47 -17.17 -13.88
C SER A 47 0.37 -16.15 -13.65
N THR A 48 0.03 -15.89 -12.40
CA THR A 48 -0.59 -14.63 -12.01
C THR A 48 0.42 -13.55 -12.40
N GLU A 49 0.25 -12.96 -13.59
CA GLU A 49 0.87 -11.68 -13.90
C GLU A 49 0.28 -10.68 -12.91
N THR A 50 1.11 -10.23 -11.97
CA THR A 50 0.84 -9.02 -11.21
C THR A 50 0.74 -7.89 -12.22
N VAL A 51 -0.45 -7.31 -12.36
CA VAL A 51 -0.65 -6.08 -13.14
C VAL A 51 0.00 -4.97 -12.32
N GLU A 52 1.16 -4.48 -12.76
CA GLU A 52 1.74 -3.26 -12.19
C GLU A 52 0.94 -2.05 -12.68
N ALA A 53 0.68 -1.12 -11.77
CA ALA A 53 0.01 0.14 -12.09
C ALA A 53 0.97 1.06 -12.88
N GLU A 54 0.44 1.76 -13.87
CA GLU A 54 1.18 2.81 -14.61
C GLU A 54 1.10 4.12 -13.81
N ASN A 55 2.24 4.79 -13.59
CA ASN A 55 2.21 6.16 -13.07
C ASN A 55 1.66 7.09 -14.18
N ALA A 56 0.73 7.96 -13.83
CA ALA A 56 0.09 8.87 -14.79
C ALA A 56 -0.19 10.23 -14.16
N GLN A 57 -0.20 11.28 -14.98
CA GLN A 57 -0.65 12.61 -14.58
C GLN A 57 -2.12 12.82 -14.93
N VAL A 58 -2.76 13.75 -14.22
CA VAL A 58 -4.17 14.10 -14.45
C VAL A 58 -4.41 14.52 -15.90
N GLY A 59 -3.61 15.45 -16.43
CA GLY A 59 -3.72 15.94 -17.82
C GLY A 59 -3.63 14.84 -18.87
N GLU A 60 -2.79 13.81 -18.65
CA GLU A 60 -2.65 12.70 -19.59
C GLU A 60 -3.91 11.83 -19.67
N ILE A 61 -4.57 11.63 -18.52
CA ILE A 61 -5.80 10.84 -18.43
C ILE A 61 -6.98 11.61 -19.04
N THR A 62 -7.08 12.91 -18.76
CA THR A 62 -8.15 13.79 -19.25
C THR A 62 -8.07 13.99 -20.77
N ASP A 63 -6.87 14.21 -21.31
CA ASP A 63 -6.66 14.40 -22.76
C ASP A 63 -6.78 13.10 -23.58
N ALA A 64 -6.54 11.94 -22.97
CA ALA A 64 -6.40 10.67 -23.69
C ALA A 64 -7.12 9.48 -23.03
N LEU A 65 -8.39 9.64 -22.63
CA LEU A 65 -9.21 8.56 -22.06
C LEU A 65 -9.11 7.23 -22.84
N GLU A 66 -9.16 7.24 -24.18
CA GLU A 66 -9.07 6.01 -25.00
C GLU A 66 -7.78 5.20 -24.78
N ARG A 67 -6.70 5.84 -24.29
CA ARG A 67 -5.42 5.19 -23.97
C ARG A 67 -5.46 4.56 -22.58
N TYR A 68 -6.09 5.22 -21.62
CA TYR A 68 -6.08 4.83 -20.22
C TYR A 68 -7.30 4.01 -19.79
N GLU A 69 -8.39 4.04 -20.55
CA GLU A 69 -9.61 3.29 -20.23
C GLU A 69 -9.31 1.80 -19.99
N GLY A 70 -9.67 1.31 -18.80
CA GLY A 70 -9.40 -0.07 -18.41
C GLY A 70 -8.03 -0.31 -17.77
N THR A 71 -7.13 0.66 -17.80
CA THR A 71 -5.78 0.57 -17.25
C THR A 71 -5.76 0.92 -15.76
N LEU A 72 -4.99 0.16 -14.99
CA LEU A 72 -4.69 0.45 -13.59
C LEU A 72 -3.59 1.51 -13.54
N VAL A 73 -3.87 2.64 -12.91
CA VAL A 73 -2.95 3.77 -12.79
C VAL A 73 -2.72 4.15 -11.34
N THR A 74 -1.58 4.78 -11.08
CA THR A 74 -1.29 5.51 -9.85
C THR A 74 -1.08 6.99 -10.19
N VAL A 75 -1.79 7.86 -9.50
CA VAL A 75 -1.73 9.32 -9.67
C VAL A 75 -1.45 9.95 -8.30
N ARG A 76 -0.59 10.97 -8.26
CA ARG A 76 -0.30 11.75 -7.05
C ARG A 76 -0.54 13.22 -7.37
N GLU A 77 -1.59 13.81 -6.80
CA GLU A 77 -1.97 15.20 -7.07
C GLU A 77 -2.66 15.83 -5.86
N GLU A 78 -2.76 17.15 -5.86
CA GLU A 78 -3.51 17.89 -4.85
C GLU A 78 -5.03 17.72 -5.02
N ILE A 79 -5.72 17.67 -3.88
CA ILE A 79 -7.18 17.67 -3.87
C ILE A 79 -7.68 19.11 -4.04
N SER A 80 -8.44 19.36 -5.09
CA SER A 80 -9.01 20.68 -5.38
C SER A 80 -10.40 20.88 -4.78
N ASP A 81 -11.24 19.84 -4.77
CA ASP A 81 -12.58 19.88 -4.17
C ASP A 81 -13.09 18.50 -3.74
N VAL A 82 -14.06 18.48 -2.82
CA VAL A 82 -14.74 17.26 -2.35
C VAL A 82 -16.18 17.26 -2.85
N VAL A 83 -16.48 16.33 -3.75
CA VAL A 83 -17.80 16.23 -4.43
C VAL A 83 -18.79 15.39 -3.62
N GLY A 84 -18.28 14.44 -2.81
CA GLY A 84 -19.11 13.59 -1.96
C GLY A 84 -18.28 12.83 -0.91
N GLU A 85 -18.92 11.94 -0.16
CA GLU A 85 -18.26 11.17 0.90
C GLU A 85 -17.12 10.27 0.37
N TYR A 86 -17.28 9.78 -0.87
CA TYR A 86 -16.33 8.88 -1.53
C TYR A 86 -15.81 9.48 -2.84
N ALA A 87 -15.93 10.78 -3.05
CA ALA A 87 -15.54 11.38 -4.32
C ALA A 87 -14.92 12.77 -4.13
N PHE A 88 -13.82 13.00 -4.83
CA PHE A 88 -13.06 14.25 -4.80
C PHE A 88 -12.43 14.51 -6.16
N LEU A 89 -12.05 15.75 -6.41
CA LEU A 89 -11.37 16.19 -7.61
C LEU A 89 -9.88 16.32 -7.33
N LEU A 90 -9.09 15.83 -8.28
CA LEU A 90 -7.68 16.13 -8.41
C LEU A 90 -7.54 17.27 -9.43
N ASP A 91 -6.65 18.21 -9.16
CA ASP A 91 -6.28 19.27 -10.11
C ASP A 91 -4.77 19.22 -10.30
N GLU A 92 -4.34 19.25 -11.56
CA GLU A 92 -2.92 19.44 -11.88
C GLU A 92 -2.61 20.92 -11.70
N ASP A 93 -1.56 21.22 -10.93
CA ASP A 93 -1.25 22.56 -10.44
C ASP A 93 -0.71 23.48 -11.55
N ASP A 94 -1.57 23.79 -12.52
CA ASP A 94 -1.24 24.45 -13.77
C ASP A 94 -1.71 25.90 -13.75
N PHE A 95 -0.78 26.82 -13.97
CA PHE A 95 -0.94 28.29 -13.82
C PHE A 95 -2.08 28.93 -14.65
N PHE A 96 -2.78 28.17 -15.48
CA PHE A 96 -3.83 28.62 -16.40
C PHE A 96 -5.22 28.00 -16.15
N GLY A 97 -5.41 27.28 -15.04
CA GLY A 97 -6.60 26.50 -14.75
C GLY A 97 -6.40 25.10 -15.33
N GLY A 98 -6.03 24.17 -14.46
CA GLY A 98 -5.77 22.78 -14.78
C GLY A 98 -7.04 22.02 -15.16
N GLU A 99 -6.84 20.81 -15.62
CA GLU A 99 -7.90 19.87 -15.90
C GLU A 99 -8.23 19.13 -14.61
N GLU A 100 -9.51 19.09 -14.24
CA GLU A 100 -9.94 18.39 -13.03
C GLU A 100 -10.26 16.93 -13.38
N LEU A 101 -9.75 16.00 -12.55
CA LEU A 101 -10.07 14.58 -12.67
C LEU A 101 -10.85 14.11 -11.45
N LEU A 102 -12.04 13.56 -11.70
CA LEU A 102 -12.86 12.99 -10.64
C LEU A 102 -12.32 11.62 -10.22
N VAL A 103 -12.12 11.48 -8.91
CA VAL A 103 -11.80 10.22 -8.25
C VAL A 103 -13.01 9.72 -7.49
N ILE A 104 -13.34 8.44 -7.67
CA ILE A 104 -14.36 7.72 -6.94
C ILE A 104 -13.66 6.66 -6.08
N ASN A 105 -13.65 6.85 -4.77
CA ASN A 105 -13.04 5.95 -3.81
C ASN A 105 -13.92 4.72 -3.57
N ALA A 106 -13.62 3.63 -4.26
CA ALA A 106 -14.28 2.34 -4.12
C ALA A 106 -13.61 1.41 -3.09
N SER A 107 -12.59 1.88 -2.35
CA SER A 107 -11.92 1.10 -1.28
C SER A 107 -12.83 0.77 -0.09
N GLY A 108 -13.99 1.44 0.01
CA GLY A 108 -14.95 1.30 1.09
C GLY A 108 -14.57 2.02 2.38
N THR A 109 -13.46 2.76 2.40
CA THR A 109 -13.06 3.61 3.52
C THR A 109 -12.92 5.05 3.04
N PRO A 110 -13.72 6.01 3.57
CA PRO A 110 -13.53 7.43 3.26
C PRO A 110 -12.13 7.89 3.68
N ILE A 111 -11.57 8.82 2.92
CA ILE A 111 -10.33 9.49 3.29
C ILE A 111 -10.71 10.73 4.10
N GLU A 112 -10.08 10.92 5.24
CA GLU A 112 -10.24 12.12 6.05
C GLU A 112 -9.38 13.23 5.45
N ILE A 113 -9.93 13.94 4.47
CA ILE A 113 -9.24 15.05 3.80
C ILE A 113 -9.11 16.21 4.81
N PRO A 114 -7.89 16.73 5.05
CA PRO A 114 -7.67 17.87 5.94
C PRO A 114 -8.48 19.10 5.49
N ALA A 115 -8.76 20.00 6.43
CA ALA A 115 -9.52 21.21 6.12
C ALA A 115 -8.70 22.24 5.32
N ASP A 116 -7.37 22.14 5.39
CA ASP A 116 -6.46 22.99 4.64
C ASP A 116 -6.32 22.47 3.20
N PRO A 117 -6.49 23.35 2.19
CA PRO A 117 -6.36 22.97 0.79
C PRO A 117 -4.89 22.72 0.44
N GLY A 118 -4.67 21.91 -0.60
CA GLY A 118 -3.33 21.66 -1.15
C GLY A 118 -2.62 20.43 -0.57
N VAL A 119 -3.36 19.54 0.10
CA VAL A 119 -2.79 18.25 0.52
C VAL A 119 -2.85 17.29 -0.66
N ALA A 120 -1.67 16.80 -1.06
CA ALA A 120 -1.57 15.77 -2.08
C ALA A 120 -2.16 14.45 -1.60
N VAL A 121 -2.70 13.67 -2.54
CA VAL A 121 -3.22 12.32 -2.33
C VAL A 121 -2.64 11.41 -3.38
N GLN A 122 -2.25 10.21 -2.98
CA GLN A 122 -1.89 9.15 -3.90
C GLN A 122 -3.11 8.26 -4.12
N VAL A 123 -3.51 8.12 -5.38
CA VAL A 123 -4.67 7.34 -5.81
C VAL A 123 -4.21 6.23 -6.73
N THR A 124 -4.55 4.99 -6.40
CA THR A 124 -4.37 3.84 -7.30
C THR A 124 -5.73 3.27 -7.65
N GLY A 125 -6.01 3.18 -8.95
CA GLY A 125 -7.33 2.79 -9.44
C GLY A 125 -7.39 2.56 -10.92
N VAL A 126 -8.55 2.15 -11.41
CA VAL A 126 -8.75 1.88 -12.83
C VAL A 126 -9.45 3.07 -13.49
N VAL A 127 -8.95 3.50 -14.64
CA VAL A 127 -9.58 4.59 -15.40
C VAL A 127 -10.83 4.07 -16.11
N ARG A 128 -11.91 4.85 -16.06
CA ARG A 128 -13.20 4.59 -16.71
C ARG A 128 -13.77 5.87 -17.30
N GLU A 129 -14.69 5.72 -18.25
CA GLU A 129 -15.68 6.77 -18.56
C GLU A 129 -16.78 6.75 -17.49
N LEU A 130 -17.18 7.91 -16.96
CA LEU A 130 -18.23 7.97 -15.94
C LEU A 130 -19.59 7.63 -16.53
N MET A 131 -20.01 6.41 -16.28
CA MET A 131 -21.37 5.92 -16.47
C MET A 131 -21.88 5.45 -15.12
N ILE A 132 -22.63 6.28 -14.41
CA ILE A 132 -22.99 6.07 -12.99
C ILE A 132 -23.60 4.68 -12.75
N ALA A 133 -24.48 4.24 -13.65
CA ALA A 133 -25.11 2.92 -13.55
C ALA A 133 -24.09 1.78 -13.65
N ASP A 134 -23.10 1.91 -14.54
CA ASP A 134 -22.08 0.90 -14.76
C ASP A 134 -21.09 0.88 -13.58
N ILE A 135 -20.67 2.05 -13.08
CA ILE A 135 -19.77 2.16 -11.91
C ILE A 135 -20.44 1.58 -10.65
N ASN A 136 -21.69 1.93 -10.38
CA ASN A 136 -22.43 1.39 -9.24
C ASN A 136 -22.56 -0.14 -9.32
N GLU A 137 -22.78 -0.70 -10.52
CA GLU A 137 -22.90 -2.15 -10.71
C GLU A 137 -21.55 -2.88 -10.62
N GLU A 138 -20.50 -2.35 -11.25
CA GLU A 138 -19.19 -3.00 -11.34
C GLU A 138 -18.42 -2.95 -10.02
N PHE A 139 -18.49 -1.82 -9.30
CA PHE A 139 -17.64 -1.55 -8.13
C PHE A 139 -18.40 -1.56 -6.78
N ASP A 140 -19.70 -1.90 -6.79
CA ASP A 140 -20.55 -1.98 -5.59
C ASP A 140 -20.58 -0.66 -4.77
N VAL A 141 -20.64 0.47 -5.48
CA VAL A 141 -20.78 1.82 -4.91
C VAL A 141 -22.20 2.37 -5.11
N ASP A 142 -22.59 3.37 -4.32
CA ASP A 142 -23.92 3.99 -4.36
C ASP A 142 -23.80 5.51 -4.64
N LEU A 143 -23.40 5.84 -5.86
CA LEU A 143 -23.24 7.23 -6.29
C LEU A 143 -24.61 7.90 -6.51
N ASP A 144 -24.79 9.09 -5.93
CA ASP A 144 -26.00 9.91 -6.12
C ASP A 144 -25.97 10.60 -7.50
N PRO A 145 -26.87 10.24 -8.43
CA PRO A 145 -26.83 10.80 -9.78
C PRO A 145 -26.97 12.32 -9.85
N ASP A 146 -27.64 12.93 -8.86
CA ASP A 146 -27.82 14.38 -8.84
C ASP A 146 -26.50 15.12 -8.51
N LEU A 147 -25.55 14.48 -7.82
CA LEU A 147 -24.22 15.04 -7.52
C LEU A 147 -23.26 14.95 -8.71
N PHE A 148 -23.41 13.94 -9.56
CA PHE A 148 -22.43 13.61 -10.61
C PHE A 148 -22.85 14.00 -12.03
N VAL A 149 -23.96 14.72 -12.18
CA VAL A 149 -24.53 15.10 -13.50
C VAL A 149 -23.55 15.87 -14.38
N ASP A 150 -22.70 16.70 -13.77
CA ASP A 150 -21.73 17.52 -14.51
C ASP A 150 -20.50 16.73 -14.97
N TYR A 151 -20.33 15.50 -14.49
CA TYR A 151 -19.19 14.62 -14.79
C TYR A 151 -19.57 13.42 -15.69
N GLU A 152 -20.83 13.26 -16.09
CA GLU A 152 -21.24 12.15 -16.96
C GLU A 152 -20.43 12.11 -18.26
N GLN A 153 -19.97 10.92 -18.66
CA GLN A 153 -19.13 10.67 -19.84
C GLN A 153 -17.73 11.31 -19.79
N GLN A 154 -17.27 11.74 -18.61
CA GLN A 154 -15.89 12.22 -18.41
C GLN A 154 -14.99 11.09 -17.90
N PRO A 155 -13.67 11.16 -18.13
CA PRO A 155 -12.73 10.25 -17.50
C PRO A 155 -12.80 10.36 -15.98
N VAL A 156 -12.74 9.21 -15.30
CA VAL A 156 -12.67 9.10 -13.84
C VAL A 156 -11.71 8.01 -13.44
N ILE A 157 -11.13 8.14 -12.24
CA ILE A 157 -10.43 7.03 -11.59
C ILE A 157 -11.38 6.39 -10.59
N VAL A 158 -11.66 5.11 -10.76
CA VAL A 158 -12.30 4.32 -9.70
C VAL A 158 -11.19 3.73 -8.85
N ALA A 159 -10.96 4.36 -7.70
CA ALA A 159 -9.84 4.07 -6.82
C ALA A 159 -10.08 2.80 -5.99
N GLU A 160 -9.14 1.86 -6.10
CA GLU A 160 -9.06 0.69 -5.24
C GLU A 160 -8.40 1.04 -3.90
N SER A 161 -7.52 2.03 -3.93
CA SER A 161 -6.89 2.62 -2.75
C SER A 161 -6.60 4.09 -2.98
N ALA A 162 -6.75 4.88 -1.93
CA ALA A 162 -6.20 6.23 -1.91
C ALA A 162 -5.78 6.59 -0.48
N ALA A 163 -4.70 7.36 -0.37
CA ALA A 163 -4.11 7.77 0.90
C ALA A 163 -3.52 9.18 0.76
N LEU A 164 -3.58 9.97 1.83
CA LEU A 164 -2.91 11.27 1.86
C LEU A 164 -1.41 11.07 1.60
N SER A 165 -0.84 11.99 0.84
CA SER A 165 0.51 11.92 0.32
C SER A 165 1.27 13.22 0.54
N PRO A 166 1.36 13.73 1.78
CA PRO A 166 2.16 14.92 2.07
C PRO A 166 3.62 14.65 1.73
N ASP A 167 4.35 15.70 1.38
CA ASP A 167 5.81 15.61 1.25
C ASP A 167 6.47 15.41 2.63
N PRO A 168 7.71 14.88 2.68
CA PRO A 168 8.40 14.60 3.94
C PRO A 168 8.48 15.81 4.87
N ALA A 169 8.80 16.98 4.32
CA ALA A 169 8.91 18.24 5.05
C ALA A 169 7.57 18.71 5.63
N GLU A 170 6.47 18.52 4.89
CA GLU A 170 5.13 18.86 5.37
C GLU A 170 4.72 17.93 6.53
N ALA A 171 4.95 16.63 6.37
CA ALA A 171 4.66 15.64 7.41
C ALA A 171 5.51 15.86 8.68
N ALA A 172 6.73 16.37 8.55
CA ALA A 172 7.60 16.71 9.68
C ALA A 172 7.18 18.03 10.37
N SER A 173 6.80 19.05 9.60
CA SER A 173 6.54 20.40 10.11
C SER A 173 5.11 20.63 10.61
N ASP A 174 4.12 19.93 10.04
CA ASP A 174 2.72 19.94 10.49
C ASP A 174 2.16 18.51 10.70
N PRO A 175 2.69 17.76 11.67
CA PRO A 175 2.33 16.35 11.84
C PRO A 175 0.97 16.14 12.51
N GLU A 176 0.42 17.16 13.16
CA GLU A 176 -0.80 17.04 13.97
C GLU A 176 -2.01 16.64 13.12
N GLN A 177 -2.08 17.13 11.89
CA GLN A 177 -3.12 16.76 10.93
C GLN A 177 -2.99 15.32 10.42
N TYR A 178 -1.80 14.72 10.47
CA TYR A 178 -1.51 13.41 9.88
C TYR A 178 -1.39 12.26 10.89
N TYR A 179 -1.33 12.56 12.19
CA TYR A 179 -1.09 11.52 13.20
C TYR A 179 -2.16 10.41 13.23
N GLY A 180 -1.68 9.17 13.20
CA GLY A 180 -2.50 7.97 13.21
C GLY A 180 -3.18 7.65 11.87
N GLN A 181 -2.98 8.50 10.86
CA GLN A 181 -3.45 8.25 9.51
C GLN A 181 -2.47 7.36 8.75
N ARG A 182 -3.00 6.59 7.79
CA ARG A 182 -2.16 5.89 6.82
C ARG A 182 -1.83 6.86 5.68
N LEU A 183 -0.54 7.03 5.42
CA LEU A 183 -0.02 7.95 4.41
C LEU A 183 0.77 7.17 3.34
N ALA A 184 0.94 7.81 2.18
CA ALA A 184 1.87 7.41 1.14
C ALA A 184 2.84 8.56 0.86
N ILE A 185 4.05 8.52 1.43
CA ILE A 185 5.04 9.61 1.32
C ILE A 185 6.09 9.21 0.29
N VAL A 186 6.37 10.09 -0.67
CA VAL A 186 7.46 9.95 -1.64
C VAL A 186 8.57 10.93 -1.26
N GLY A 187 9.82 10.52 -1.38
CA GLY A 187 10.97 11.41 -1.18
C GLY A 187 12.29 10.67 -1.29
N ASP A 188 13.37 11.41 -1.10
CA ASP A 188 14.73 10.92 -1.22
C ASP A 188 15.30 10.47 0.11
N ILE A 189 16.06 9.39 0.07
CA ILE A 189 16.80 8.94 1.26
C ILE A 189 18.03 9.83 1.42
N GLU A 190 17.95 10.82 2.31
CA GLU A 190 19.06 11.70 2.59
C GLU A 190 20.18 10.97 3.37
N THR A 191 19.80 10.33 4.49
CA THR A 191 20.77 9.68 5.38
C THR A 191 20.25 8.37 5.96
N THR A 192 20.97 7.27 5.73
CA THR A 192 20.73 6.02 6.45
C THR A 192 21.36 6.05 7.85
N LEU A 193 20.53 5.94 8.89
CA LEU A 193 20.96 5.97 10.29
C LEU A 193 21.27 4.56 10.82
N SER A 194 20.46 3.58 10.43
CA SER A 194 20.61 2.18 10.81
C SER A 194 20.08 1.24 9.73
N SER A 195 20.06 -0.07 9.99
CA SER A 195 19.49 -1.04 9.03
C SER A 195 17.99 -0.83 8.77
N ASN A 196 17.26 -0.20 9.68
CA ASN A 196 15.81 -0.04 9.62
C ASN A 196 15.35 1.39 9.94
N SER A 197 16.25 2.37 9.88
CA SER A 197 15.89 3.77 10.05
C SER A 197 16.77 4.69 9.23
N PHE A 198 16.15 5.73 8.68
CA PHE A 198 16.75 6.68 7.76
C PHE A 198 15.95 7.99 7.77
N LEU A 199 16.58 9.07 7.29
CA LEU A 199 15.94 10.35 7.06
C LEU A 199 15.48 10.43 5.61
N LEU A 200 14.25 10.90 5.43
CA LEU A 200 13.61 11.13 4.14
C LEU A 200 13.49 12.64 3.94
N ASP A 201 14.03 13.14 2.83
CA ASP A 201 13.98 14.54 2.43
C ASP A 201 13.05 14.72 1.23
N GLU A 202 12.53 15.94 1.06
CA GLU A 202 11.82 16.33 -0.15
C GLU A 202 12.80 16.63 -1.28
N ASP A 203 12.45 16.28 -2.51
CA ASP A 203 13.26 16.55 -3.70
C ASP A 203 13.08 18.02 -4.17
N ALA A 204 13.16 18.96 -3.21
CA ALA A 204 12.83 20.37 -3.41
C ALA A 204 14.08 21.28 -3.39
N PHE A 205 14.05 22.33 -4.21
CA PHE A 205 15.16 23.29 -4.37
C PHE A 205 15.43 24.15 -3.11
N PHE A 206 14.49 24.17 -2.17
CA PHE A 206 14.57 24.89 -0.91
C PHE A 206 14.32 23.89 0.21
N GLY A 207 15.35 23.14 0.60
CA GLY A 207 15.23 22.02 1.53
C GLY A 207 14.34 22.27 2.77
N GLY A 208 13.72 21.20 3.22
CA GLY A 208 12.73 21.17 4.30
C GLY A 208 13.26 20.53 5.58
N GLU A 209 12.34 20.08 6.44
CA GLU A 209 12.68 19.29 7.62
C GLU A 209 12.63 17.80 7.27
N ASP A 210 13.73 17.08 7.48
CA ASP A 210 13.78 15.65 7.15
C ASP A 210 12.86 14.85 8.08
N LEU A 211 12.18 13.87 7.49
CA LEU A 211 11.29 12.97 8.21
C LEU A 211 12.03 11.69 8.60
N LEU A 212 12.08 11.38 9.90
CA LEU A 212 12.61 10.10 10.36
C LEU A 212 11.64 8.96 10.01
N VAL A 213 12.12 8.03 9.18
CA VAL A 213 11.44 6.79 8.84
C VAL A 213 12.00 5.64 9.66
N ILE A 214 11.10 4.79 10.19
CA ILE A 214 11.42 3.54 10.89
C ILE A 214 10.69 2.40 10.20
N SER A 215 11.40 1.35 9.82
CA SER A 215 10.86 0.14 9.16
C SER A 215 10.95 -1.08 10.09
N PRO A 216 9.93 -1.38 10.91
CA PRO A 216 10.03 -2.43 11.92
C PRO A 216 10.33 -3.82 11.35
N ASP A 217 9.81 -4.12 10.17
CA ASP A 217 9.85 -5.46 9.57
C ASP A 217 11.09 -5.75 8.72
N GLY A 218 12.02 -4.80 8.57
CA GLY A 218 13.35 -5.14 8.09
C GLY A 218 14.07 -4.11 7.25
N THR A 219 15.17 -4.60 6.67
CA THR A 219 16.27 -3.80 6.16
C THR A 219 15.91 -3.06 4.88
N VAL A 220 16.12 -1.75 4.94
CA VAL A 220 16.06 -0.85 3.81
C VAL A 220 17.24 -1.18 2.90
N SER A 221 16.98 -1.83 1.76
CA SER A 221 18.00 -2.18 0.77
C SER A 221 18.10 -1.10 -0.30
N THR A 222 18.18 0.14 0.13
CA THR A 222 18.33 1.31 -0.73
C THR A 222 19.58 2.09 -0.31
N ASN A 223 20.14 2.85 -1.22
CA ASN A 223 21.27 3.72 -0.97
C ASN A 223 20.77 5.12 -0.60
N ALA A 224 21.68 5.95 -0.07
CA ALA A 224 21.42 7.39 -0.03
C ALA A 224 21.23 7.93 -1.45
N ASP A 225 20.40 8.95 -1.59
CA ASP A 225 19.93 9.55 -2.84
C ASP A 225 19.00 8.65 -3.69
N ASP A 226 18.53 7.50 -3.17
CA ASP A 226 17.48 6.72 -3.83
C ASP A 226 16.11 7.34 -3.49
N GLU A 227 15.32 7.68 -4.51
CA GLU A 227 13.91 8.08 -4.35
C GLU A 227 13.05 6.85 -4.01
N VAL A 228 12.18 7.00 -3.01
CA VAL A 228 11.33 5.91 -2.52
C VAL A 228 9.91 6.37 -2.27
N ALA A 229 8.96 5.49 -2.59
CA ALA A 229 7.57 5.60 -2.16
C ALA A 229 7.33 4.72 -0.92
N ILE A 230 6.85 5.33 0.16
CA ILE A 230 6.69 4.67 1.45
C ILE A 230 5.24 4.77 1.89
N THR A 231 4.64 3.62 2.20
CA THR A 231 3.34 3.56 2.88
C THR A 231 3.53 3.25 4.35
N GLY A 232 2.76 3.88 5.22
CA GLY A 232 2.96 3.75 6.66
C GLY A 232 2.05 4.63 7.48
N VAL A 233 2.40 4.79 8.75
CA VAL A 233 1.63 5.61 9.71
C VAL A 233 2.55 6.63 10.37
N LEU A 234 2.15 7.90 10.33
CA LEU A 234 2.83 8.96 11.06
C LEU A 234 2.37 8.96 12.52
N ARG A 235 3.31 8.99 13.47
CA ARG A 235 3.00 9.06 14.90
C ARG A 235 4.13 9.74 15.67
N PRO A 236 3.87 10.30 16.86
CA PRO A 236 4.94 10.81 17.70
C PRO A 236 5.83 9.66 18.18
N TYR A 237 7.13 9.89 18.22
CA TYR A 237 8.06 8.93 18.80
C TYR A 237 8.01 8.97 20.33
N ILE A 238 7.53 7.87 20.90
CA ILE A 238 7.50 7.62 22.35
C ILE A 238 8.30 6.34 22.59
N ALA A 239 9.49 6.49 23.15
CA ALA A 239 10.44 5.37 23.33
C ALA A 239 9.79 4.13 23.94
N ALA A 240 9.05 4.31 25.04
CA ALA A 240 8.39 3.20 25.75
C ALA A 240 7.32 2.47 24.90
N ASP A 241 6.68 3.15 23.97
CA ASP A 241 5.70 2.54 23.06
C ASP A 241 6.42 1.76 21.95
N PHE A 242 7.44 2.37 21.33
CA PHE A 242 8.23 1.73 20.28
C PHE A 242 9.01 0.50 20.77
N GLU A 243 9.61 0.56 21.96
CA GLU A 243 10.27 -0.58 22.60
C GLU A 243 9.31 -1.74 22.90
N GLN A 244 8.03 -1.43 23.15
CA GLN A 244 7.02 -2.44 23.45
C GLN A 244 6.44 -3.06 22.19
N GLU A 245 6.24 -2.24 21.16
CA GLU A 245 5.56 -2.62 19.92
C GLU A 245 6.52 -3.27 18.91
N TYR A 246 7.78 -2.87 18.87
CA TYR A 246 8.71 -3.25 17.79
C TYR A 246 10.02 -3.84 18.30
N GLU A 247 10.52 -4.86 17.59
CA GLU A 247 11.84 -5.46 17.82
C GLU A 247 12.90 -4.79 16.94
N LEU A 248 13.15 -3.49 17.14
CA LEU A 248 13.98 -2.67 16.24
C LEU A 248 15.46 -3.09 16.16
N GLY A 249 15.96 -3.82 17.16
CA GLY A 249 17.33 -4.34 17.16
C GLY A 249 18.44 -3.28 17.26
N TRP A 250 18.10 -2.04 17.62
CA TRP A 250 19.05 -0.95 17.82
C TRP A 250 20.00 -1.24 18.99
N ASP A 251 21.25 -0.78 18.86
CA ASP A 251 22.16 -0.75 19.99
C ASP A 251 21.84 0.43 20.93
N LEU A 252 22.35 0.36 22.15
CA LEU A 252 22.04 1.33 23.20
C LEU A 252 22.48 2.75 22.83
N ASP A 253 23.60 2.90 22.13
CA ASP A 253 24.14 4.23 21.80
C ASP A 253 23.23 4.91 20.75
N PHE A 254 22.79 4.16 19.73
CA PHE A 254 21.85 4.66 18.72
C PHE A 254 20.46 4.93 19.31
N GLN A 255 19.98 4.05 20.18
CA GLN A 255 18.71 4.25 20.87
C GLN A 255 18.72 5.54 21.72
N GLU A 256 19.78 5.76 22.52
CA GLU A 256 19.91 6.98 23.34
C GLU A 256 19.97 8.25 22.46
N GLN A 257 20.56 8.16 21.26
CA GLN A 257 20.56 9.26 20.29
C GLN A 257 19.14 9.60 19.82
N ILE A 258 18.40 8.61 19.31
CA ILE A 258 17.04 8.83 18.80
C ILE A 258 16.11 9.32 19.92
N GLU A 259 16.23 8.78 21.14
CA GLU A 259 15.46 9.27 22.29
C GLU A 259 15.75 10.74 22.66
N ALA A 260 16.99 11.20 22.48
CA ALA A 260 17.35 12.57 22.79
C ALA A 260 16.89 13.56 21.72
N GLU A 261 16.86 13.13 20.46
CA GLU A 261 16.59 13.98 19.29
C GLU A 261 15.12 13.95 18.87
N TYR A 262 14.46 12.78 18.92
CA TYR A 262 13.11 12.58 18.38
C TYR A 262 12.03 12.41 19.46
N ASN A 263 12.31 12.62 20.75
CA ASN A 263 11.27 12.42 21.76
C ASN A 263 10.07 13.37 21.55
N GLN A 264 8.91 12.78 21.23
CA GLN A 264 7.66 13.45 20.85
C GLN A 264 7.67 14.14 19.48
N GLU A 265 8.76 14.01 18.72
CA GLU A 265 8.84 14.43 17.32
C GLU A 265 8.10 13.43 16.42
N PRO A 266 7.64 13.86 15.23
CA PRO A 266 7.00 12.96 14.28
C PRO A 266 7.99 11.92 13.73
N VAL A 267 7.53 10.68 13.66
CA VAL A 267 8.22 9.60 12.97
C VAL A 267 7.25 8.84 12.09
N PHE A 268 7.73 8.44 10.92
CA PHE A 268 6.96 7.65 9.98
C PHE A 268 7.30 6.17 10.12
N VAL A 269 6.33 5.39 10.56
CA VAL A 269 6.49 3.94 10.69
C VAL A 269 6.06 3.29 9.38
N ALA A 270 7.04 2.80 8.62
CA ALA A 270 6.83 2.21 7.31
C ALA A 270 6.19 0.82 7.41
N ASP A 271 5.08 0.63 6.70
CA ASP A 271 4.47 -0.67 6.40
C ASP A 271 5.14 -1.30 5.17
N SER A 272 5.46 -0.49 4.15
CA SER A 272 6.11 -0.93 2.91
C SER A 272 6.90 0.20 2.26
N ILE A 273 8.03 -0.15 1.64
CA ILE A 273 8.93 0.77 0.94
C ILE A 273 9.15 0.21 -0.46
N TYR A 274 8.93 1.05 -1.46
CA TYR A 274 9.11 0.73 -2.87
C TYR A 274 10.11 1.72 -3.48
N PRO A 275 10.99 1.28 -4.39
CA PRO A 275 11.67 2.22 -5.27
C PRO A 275 10.62 3.06 -5.98
N ALA A 276 10.76 4.38 -5.96
CA ALA A 276 10.11 5.20 -6.96
C ALA A 276 10.99 5.06 -8.20
N ASP A 277 10.53 4.30 -9.20
CA ASP A 277 11.33 4.12 -10.42
C ASP A 277 11.50 5.50 -11.09
N ASP A 278 12.74 5.96 -11.19
CA ASP A 278 13.17 6.99 -12.14
C ASP A 278 12.73 6.58 -13.56
N GLU A 279 12.00 7.46 -14.25
CA GLU A 279 11.63 7.33 -15.67
C GLU A 279 12.78 6.90 -16.62
#